data_AF-F4PJH4-F1
#
_entry.id   AF-F4PJH4-F1
#
_cell.length_a   1.000
_cell.length_b   1.000
_cell.length_c   1.000
_cell.angle_alpha   90.00
_cell.angle_beta   90.00
_cell.angle_gamma   90.00
#
_symmetry.space_group_name_H-M   'P 1'
#
loop_
_entity.id
_entity.type
_entity.pdbx_description
1 polymer ?
#
loop_
_entity_poly.entity_id
_entity_poly.type
_entity_poly.pdbx_seq_one_letter_code
_entity_poly.pdbx_strand_id
1 'polypeptide(L)'
;MATPIQPVIPSFYKPKGTTAAATNNKNVNDNHKESVIGTNDDAASCKESAVKIGYWKDDFIQYFVKSPVRRAPLINRGFFTRVETVEALLNQFIQVYTTPSSSSSSSPSCLQLVNLGCGYDTLFFRLKQQQQQQQHEITFFEVDYLQVIQNKLKIINSTKELRHLVDSDWNDPIPSSSSSSSTNQTQTNGLHNVKIDWENNRMISPHYRVSPIDLCNISSFDEIFNSLGINYNIPTIFLSECVIIYITADNGNKVIKWASDHFKESCFVTYEQIKPFDEFGSMMVKNINSKGCPLQSIYQFPDLIAQKNRYLQLGWNRSDALDMVDIYNYFIDKSKIKIIERLEIFDEFEEWYLIQGHYCFTNLRY
;
A
#
# COMPACT_ATOMS: atom_id res chain seq x y z
N MET A 1 27.07 -28.88 -24.88
CA MET A 1 25.79 -28.61 -24.21
C MET A 1 25.98 -27.34 -23.41
N ALA A 2 25.37 -26.24 -23.83
CA ALA A 2 25.44 -24.99 -23.08
C ALA A 2 24.60 -25.15 -21.81
N THR A 3 25.20 -24.87 -20.65
CA THR A 3 24.50 -24.83 -19.37
C THR A 3 23.38 -23.78 -19.46
N PRO A 4 22.13 -24.09 -19.06
CA PRO A 4 21.08 -23.08 -19.02
C PRO A 4 21.54 -21.96 -18.08
N ILE A 5 21.61 -20.73 -18.59
CA ILE A 5 21.83 -19.55 -17.76
C ILE A 5 20.57 -19.43 -16.92
N GLN A 6 20.68 -19.74 -15.61
CA GLN A 6 19.61 -19.50 -14.67
C GLN A 6 19.30 -17.99 -14.66
N PRO A 7 18.05 -17.57 -14.90
CA PRO A 7 17.71 -16.15 -14.90
C PRO A 7 18.07 -15.57 -13.52
N VAL A 8 18.79 -14.45 -13.52
CA VAL A 8 19.13 -13.73 -12.29
C VAL A 8 17.85 -13.08 -11.79
N ILE A 9 17.16 -13.73 -10.85
CA ILE A 9 15.97 -13.16 -10.23
C ILE A 9 16.39 -11.85 -9.53
N PRO A 10 15.77 -10.71 -9.86
CA PRO A 10 16.01 -9.46 -9.16
C PRO A 10 15.75 -9.65 -7.66
N SER A 11 16.82 -9.61 -6.88
CA SER A 11 16.67 -9.54 -5.43
C SER A 11 16.25 -8.11 -5.07
N PHE A 12 15.01 -7.96 -4.61
CA PHE A 12 14.53 -6.67 -4.12
C PHE A 12 15.37 -6.18 -2.92
N TYR A 13 15.93 -7.08 -2.12
CA TYR A 13 16.81 -6.73 -0.99
C TYR A 13 18.31 -6.93 -1.30
N LYS A 14 19.15 -5.94 -1.00
CA LYS A 14 20.60 -6.11 -0.81
C LYS A 14 20.91 -5.95 0.68
N PRO A 15 21.35 -7.00 1.41
CA PRO A 15 21.74 -6.85 2.81
C PRO A 15 22.89 -5.84 2.93
N LYS A 16 22.82 -4.95 3.92
CA LYS A 16 24.04 -4.32 4.44
C LYS A 16 24.89 -5.43 5.07
N GLY A 17 26.20 -5.42 4.77
CA GLY A 17 27.13 -6.51 5.07
C GLY A 17 26.92 -7.12 6.46
N THR A 18 26.81 -8.45 6.48
CA THR A 18 26.71 -9.26 7.68
C THR A 18 28.02 -9.18 8.46
N THR A 19 28.07 -8.38 9.52
CA THR A 19 28.95 -8.71 10.65
C THR A 19 28.33 -9.90 11.37
N ALA A 20 29.09 -10.99 11.49
CA ALA A 20 28.67 -12.18 12.22
C ALA A 20 28.36 -11.80 13.67
N ALA A 21 27.07 -11.79 14.03
CA ALA A 21 26.62 -11.57 15.39
C ALA A 21 26.37 -12.91 16.08
N ALA A 22 26.92 -13.04 17.28
CA ALA A 22 26.83 -14.22 18.13
C ALA A 22 25.38 -14.69 18.35
N THR A 23 25.21 -16.01 18.34
CA THR A 23 23.97 -16.73 18.65
C THR A 23 23.40 -16.31 20.01
N ASN A 24 22.36 -15.47 19.98
CA ASN A 24 21.44 -15.25 21.08
C ASN A 24 20.07 -15.85 20.70
N ASN A 25 19.52 -16.70 21.57
CA ASN A 25 18.20 -17.32 21.45
C ASN A 25 17.07 -16.26 21.46
N LYS A 26 16.83 -15.58 20.34
CA LYS A 26 15.56 -14.89 20.06
C LYS A 26 14.58 -15.88 19.45
N ASN A 27 13.30 -15.82 19.87
CA ASN A 27 12.23 -16.68 19.35
C ASN A 27 12.10 -16.53 17.83
N VAL A 28 11.88 -17.65 17.12
CA VAL A 28 11.73 -17.69 15.66
C VAL A 28 10.62 -16.74 15.15
N ASN A 29 9.56 -16.56 15.95
CA ASN A 29 8.46 -15.62 15.65
C ASN A 29 8.88 -14.15 15.67
N ASP A 30 9.83 -13.76 16.53
CA ASP A 30 10.31 -12.37 16.61
C ASP A 30 11.22 -12.04 15.42
N ASN A 31 12.07 -13.00 15.01
CA ASN A 31 12.91 -12.85 13.82
C ASN A 31 12.09 -12.75 12.52
N HIS A 32 10.97 -13.48 12.43
CA HIS A 32 10.01 -13.35 11.32
C HIS A 32 9.41 -11.94 11.26
N LYS A 33 8.91 -11.43 12.40
CA LYS A 33 8.33 -10.08 12.48
C LYS A 33 9.34 -8.99 12.08
N GLU A 34 10.57 -9.06 12.59
CA GLU A 34 11.64 -8.13 12.22
C GLU A 34 11.91 -8.13 10.70
N SER A 35 11.91 -9.30 10.06
CA SER A 35 12.15 -9.45 8.61
C SER A 35 10.99 -8.89 7.78
N VAL A 36 9.75 -9.17 8.18
CA VAL A 36 8.53 -8.61 7.54
C VAL A 36 8.52 -7.09 7.66
N ILE A 37 8.87 -6.52 8.81
CA ILE A 37 9.02 -5.07 8.98
C ILE A 37 10.06 -4.50 8.00
N GLY A 38 11.14 -5.23 7.73
CA GLY A 38 12.16 -4.82 6.75
C GLY A 38 11.65 -4.72 5.31
N THR A 39 10.56 -5.42 4.94
CA THR A 39 9.99 -5.36 3.58
C THR A 39 9.41 -3.98 3.25
N ASN A 40 9.01 -3.21 4.27
CA ASN A 40 8.56 -1.83 4.11
C ASN A 40 9.64 -0.94 3.48
N ASP A 41 10.87 -0.97 4.01
CA ASP A 41 11.97 -0.13 3.52
C ASP A 41 12.31 -0.47 2.05
N ASP A 42 12.20 -1.75 1.69
CA ASP A 42 12.46 -2.24 0.33
C ASP A 42 11.39 -1.77 -0.67
N ALA A 43 10.11 -1.88 -0.29
CA ALA A 43 9.00 -1.37 -1.09
C ALA A 43 9.10 0.15 -1.29
N ALA A 44 9.40 0.92 -0.23
CA ALA A 44 9.60 2.36 -0.31
C ALA A 44 10.78 2.72 -1.23
N SER A 45 11.90 1.99 -1.14
CA SER A 45 13.07 2.19 -2.00
C SER A 45 12.77 1.90 -3.48
N CYS A 46 11.99 0.85 -3.79
CA CYS A 46 11.56 0.56 -5.15
C CYS A 46 10.60 1.63 -5.70
N LYS A 47 9.65 2.10 -4.87
CA LYS A 47 8.76 3.22 -5.21
C LYS A 47 9.58 4.48 -5.52
N GLU A 48 10.54 4.85 -4.67
CA GLU A 48 11.41 6.02 -4.89
C GLU A 48 12.28 5.90 -6.16
N SER A 49 12.80 4.71 -6.46
CA SER A 49 13.55 4.46 -7.71
C SER A 49 12.73 4.81 -8.95
N ALA A 50 11.49 4.31 -9.02
CA ALA A 50 10.61 4.56 -10.15
C ALA A 50 10.15 6.02 -10.22
N VAL A 51 9.88 6.66 -9.07
CA VAL A 51 9.55 8.09 -8.99
C VAL A 51 10.67 8.96 -9.55
N LYS A 52 11.94 8.66 -9.23
CA LYS A 52 13.09 9.44 -9.74
C LYS A 52 13.27 9.38 -11.25
N ILE A 53 12.79 8.33 -11.89
CA ILE A 53 12.78 8.18 -13.35
C ILE A 53 11.56 8.87 -13.98
N GLY A 54 10.51 9.12 -13.20
CA GLY A 54 9.30 9.79 -13.67
C GLY A 54 8.16 8.85 -14.03
N TYR A 55 8.14 7.61 -13.50
CA TYR A 55 7.02 6.69 -13.73
C TYR A 55 5.69 7.22 -13.15
N TRP A 56 5.74 7.92 -12.02
CA TRP A 56 4.65 8.73 -11.49
C TRP A 56 5.21 9.86 -10.65
N LYS A 57 4.37 10.85 -10.32
CA LYS A 57 4.76 11.96 -9.46
C LYS A 57 4.52 11.62 -7.99
N ASP A 58 5.56 11.72 -7.18
CA ASP A 58 5.51 11.59 -5.73
C ASP A 58 6.59 12.47 -5.10
N ASP A 59 6.19 13.63 -4.59
CA ASP A 59 7.12 14.57 -3.96
C ASP A 59 7.48 14.16 -2.51
N PHE A 60 6.87 13.08 -2.00
CA PHE A 60 6.86 12.73 -0.57
C PHE A 60 7.66 11.48 -0.22
N ILE A 61 7.73 10.49 -1.13
CA ILE A 61 8.38 9.20 -0.85
C ILE A 61 9.85 9.35 -0.41
N GLN A 62 10.53 10.38 -0.91
CA GLN A 62 11.91 10.72 -0.55
C GLN A 62 12.10 10.97 0.96
N TYR A 63 11.08 11.43 1.69
CA TYR A 63 11.19 11.64 3.14
C TYR A 63 11.23 10.32 3.93
N PHE A 64 10.76 9.24 3.32
CA PHE A 64 10.68 7.93 3.95
C PHE A 64 11.82 6.98 3.56
N VAL A 65 12.61 7.31 2.54
CA VAL A 65 13.73 6.47 2.09
C VAL A 65 15.07 7.06 2.52
N LYS A 66 15.75 6.37 3.45
CA LYS A 66 17.06 6.80 3.96
C LYS A 66 18.21 6.65 2.97
N SER A 67 18.12 5.65 2.09
CA SER A 67 19.21 5.30 1.18
C SER A 67 18.62 4.92 -0.17
N PRO A 68 18.53 5.88 -1.10
CA PRO A 68 17.98 5.63 -2.42
C PRO A 68 18.78 4.59 -3.19
N VAL A 69 18.10 3.67 -3.86
CA VAL A 69 18.70 2.63 -4.69
C VAL A 69 18.02 2.63 -6.05
N ARG A 70 18.79 2.79 -7.12
CA ARG A 70 18.26 2.63 -8.49
C ARG A 70 17.96 1.15 -8.74
N ARG A 71 16.77 0.87 -9.26
CA ARG A 71 16.31 -0.46 -9.66
C ARG A 71 16.33 -0.61 -11.19
N ALA A 72 16.32 -1.87 -11.63
CA ALA A 72 16.24 -2.22 -13.05
C ALA A 72 14.88 -1.78 -13.63
N PRO A 73 14.82 -1.49 -14.95
CA PRO A 73 13.58 -1.13 -15.64
C PRO A 73 12.43 -2.10 -15.37
N LEU A 74 12.70 -3.41 -15.36
CA LEU A 74 11.74 -4.46 -14.99
C LEU A 74 11.04 -4.20 -13.65
N ILE A 75 11.80 -3.79 -12.64
CA ILE A 75 11.29 -3.50 -11.29
C ILE A 75 10.52 -2.19 -11.28
N ASN A 76 11.06 -1.13 -11.91
CA ASN A 76 10.38 0.16 -11.95
C ASN A 76 9.02 0.05 -12.67
N ARG A 77 8.96 -0.64 -13.80
CA ARG A 77 7.71 -0.92 -14.55
C ARG A 77 6.71 -1.75 -13.74
N GLY A 78 7.18 -2.75 -13.01
CA GLY A 78 6.32 -3.54 -12.12
C GLY A 78 5.71 -2.69 -11.01
N PHE A 79 6.52 -1.86 -10.35
CA PHE A 79 6.04 -0.94 -9.31
C PHE A 79 5.12 0.15 -9.85
N PHE A 80 5.37 0.67 -11.07
CA PHE A 80 4.42 1.55 -11.74
C PHE A 80 3.06 0.89 -11.91
N THR A 81 3.04 -0.34 -12.46
CA THR A 81 1.80 -1.09 -12.68
C THR A 81 1.05 -1.30 -11.38
N ARG A 82 1.78 -1.62 -10.30
CA ARG A 82 1.25 -1.79 -8.94
C ARG A 82 0.60 -0.51 -8.41
N VAL A 83 1.32 0.62 -8.46
CA VAL A 83 0.83 1.91 -7.94
C VAL A 83 -0.34 2.45 -8.77
N GLU A 84 -0.22 2.44 -10.09
CA GLU A 84 -1.26 2.90 -11.02
C GLU A 84 -2.55 2.09 -10.86
N THR A 85 -2.46 0.78 -10.60
CA THR A 85 -3.64 -0.05 -10.37
C THR A 85 -4.36 0.31 -9.08
N VAL A 86 -3.64 0.52 -7.98
CA VAL A 86 -4.23 0.98 -6.70
C VAL A 86 -4.95 2.31 -6.91
N GLU A 87 -4.31 3.27 -7.58
CA GLU A 87 -4.91 4.58 -7.86
C GLU A 87 -6.14 4.49 -8.76
N ALA A 88 -6.08 3.70 -9.82
CA ALA A 88 -7.21 3.51 -10.72
C ALA A 88 -8.41 2.85 -9.99
N LEU A 89 -8.16 1.86 -9.13
CA LEU A 89 -9.22 1.23 -8.32
C LEU A 89 -9.81 2.20 -7.29
N LEU A 90 -8.98 3.01 -6.64
CA LEU A 90 -9.45 4.06 -5.73
C LEU A 90 -10.28 5.11 -6.47
N ASN A 91 -9.84 5.55 -7.64
CA ASN A 91 -10.59 6.50 -8.46
C ASN A 91 -11.93 5.92 -8.92
N GLN A 92 -11.99 4.64 -9.31
CA GLN A 92 -13.26 3.96 -9.61
C GLN A 92 -14.17 3.90 -8.37
N PHE A 93 -13.62 3.58 -7.20
CA PHE A 93 -14.38 3.59 -5.94
C PHE A 93 -14.97 4.98 -5.65
N ILE A 94 -14.15 6.03 -5.74
CA ILE A 94 -14.60 7.41 -5.57
C ILE A 94 -15.72 7.73 -6.57
N GLN A 95 -15.52 7.46 -7.87
CA GLN A 95 -16.49 7.75 -8.93
C GLN A 95 -17.86 7.10 -8.72
N VAL A 96 -17.92 5.89 -8.14
CA VAL A 96 -19.18 5.20 -7.82
C VAL A 96 -20.04 6.04 -6.86
N TYR A 97 -19.41 6.75 -5.93
CA TYR A 97 -20.09 7.56 -4.93
C TYR A 97 -20.24 9.03 -5.31
N THR A 98 -19.44 9.53 -6.26
CA THR A 98 -19.52 10.93 -6.72
C THR A 98 -20.48 11.14 -7.89
N THR A 99 -20.76 10.10 -8.68
CA THR A 99 -21.62 10.24 -9.86
C THR A 99 -23.09 10.27 -9.42
N PRO A 100 -23.87 11.30 -9.76
CA PRO A 100 -25.28 11.37 -9.35
C PRO A 100 -26.07 10.22 -9.97
N SER A 101 -26.49 9.24 -9.16
CA SER A 101 -27.48 8.25 -9.59
C SER A 101 -28.85 8.93 -9.66
N SER A 102 -29.57 8.74 -10.75
CA SER A 102 -30.90 9.32 -11.00
C SER A 102 -32.00 8.88 -10.00
N SER A 103 -31.65 8.06 -9.01
CA SER A 103 -32.59 7.31 -8.16
C SER A 103 -32.20 7.24 -6.67
N SER A 104 -31.17 7.95 -6.20
CA SER A 104 -30.76 7.93 -4.78
C SER A 104 -30.60 9.32 -4.18
N SER A 105 -31.30 9.54 -3.06
CA SER A 105 -31.16 10.66 -2.14
C SER A 105 -29.74 10.79 -1.59
N SER A 106 -29.11 11.95 -1.82
CA SER A 106 -27.82 12.43 -1.28
C SER A 106 -26.64 11.47 -1.37
N SER A 107 -25.72 11.70 -2.32
CA SER A 107 -24.38 11.09 -2.32
C SER A 107 -23.68 11.31 -0.97
N PRO A 108 -22.92 10.32 -0.46
CA PRO A 108 -22.19 10.49 0.78
C PRO A 108 -21.17 11.60 0.63
N SER A 109 -21.14 12.54 1.59
CA SER A 109 -20.18 13.66 1.59
C SER A 109 -18.76 13.22 1.95
N CYS A 110 -18.59 12.02 2.52
CA CYS A 110 -17.32 11.49 3.00
C CYS A 110 -17.14 10.02 2.61
N LEU A 111 -15.90 9.63 2.32
CA LEU A 111 -15.46 8.25 2.08
C LEU A 111 -14.36 7.88 3.08
N GLN A 112 -14.12 6.60 3.30
CA GLN A 112 -12.99 6.13 4.13
C GLN A 112 -12.06 5.25 3.31
N LEU A 113 -10.76 5.37 3.58
CA LEU A 113 -9.74 4.46 3.08
C LEU A 113 -9.00 3.85 4.27
N VAL A 114 -8.93 2.53 4.34
CA VAL A 114 -8.16 1.79 5.35
C VAL A 114 -6.97 1.12 4.67
N ASN A 115 -5.75 1.58 4.95
CA ASN A 115 -4.52 0.98 4.46
C ASN A 115 -3.94 0.03 5.51
N LEU A 116 -4.08 -1.27 5.28
CA LEU A 116 -3.63 -2.34 6.17
C LEU A 116 -2.18 -2.70 5.84
N GLY A 117 -1.28 -2.56 6.81
CA GLY A 117 0.17 -2.67 6.56
C GLY A 117 0.65 -1.52 5.69
N CYS A 118 0.33 -0.30 6.10
CA CYS A 118 0.51 0.89 5.27
C CYS A 118 1.97 1.20 4.93
N GLY A 119 2.92 0.65 5.67
CA GLY A 119 4.33 0.95 5.52
C GLY A 119 4.60 2.46 5.46
N TYR A 120 5.45 2.86 4.53
CA TYR A 120 5.71 4.25 4.18
C TYR A 120 4.96 4.69 2.93
N ASP A 121 3.75 4.15 2.70
CA ASP A 121 2.91 4.64 1.61
C ASP A 121 2.59 6.14 1.75
N THR A 122 2.52 6.80 0.60
CA THR A 122 2.40 8.25 0.44
C THR A 122 1.08 8.68 -0.21
N LEU A 123 0.15 7.76 -0.46
CA LEU A 123 -1.09 8.00 -1.20
C LEU A 123 -1.90 9.16 -0.61
N PHE A 124 -2.01 9.25 0.72
CA PHE A 124 -2.65 10.39 1.38
C PHE A 124 -2.03 11.72 0.93
N PHE A 125 -0.70 11.86 1.04
CA PHE A 125 0.01 13.10 0.72
C PHE A 125 -0.09 13.44 -0.77
N ARG A 126 0.04 12.43 -1.65
CA ARG A 126 -0.11 12.62 -3.10
C ARG A 126 -1.49 13.11 -3.46
N LEU A 127 -2.54 12.49 -2.91
CA LEU A 127 -3.92 12.92 -3.16
C LEU A 127 -4.18 14.31 -2.57
N LYS A 128 -3.68 14.60 -1.37
CA LYS A 128 -3.78 15.92 -0.73
C LYS A 128 -3.14 17.00 -1.59
N GLN A 129 -1.98 16.71 -2.20
CA GLN A 129 -1.27 17.65 -3.05
C GLN A 129 -1.98 17.91 -4.40
N GLN A 130 -2.63 16.90 -4.96
CA GLN A 130 -3.26 16.98 -6.29
C GLN A 130 -4.58 17.78 -6.27
N GLN A 131 -5.03 18.28 -5.12
CA GLN A 131 -6.36 18.88 -4.96
C GLN A 131 -6.52 20.26 -5.59
N GLN A 132 -6.68 20.23 -6.91
CA GLN A 132 -7.72 21.01 -7.56
C GLN A 132 -8.84 20.03 -7.92
N GLN A 133 -10.02 20.18 -7.32
CA GLN A 133 -11.32 19.60 -7.72
C GLN A 133 -11.77 18.22 -7.15
N GLN A 134 -11.51 17.88 -5.88
CA GLN A 134 -12.25 16.78 -5.24
C GLN A 134 -13.56 17.30 -4.63
N GLN A 135 -14.69 16.71 -5.01
CA GLN A 135 -16.02 17.05 -4.48
C GLN A 135 -16.33 16.36 -3.13
N HIS A 136 -15.49 15.42 -2.69
CA HIS A 136 -15.73 14.59 -1.49
C HIS A 136 -14.49 14.51 -0.60
N GLU A 137 -14.72 14.45 0.71
CA GLU A 137 -13.66 14.30 1.70
C GLU A 137 -13.36 12.82 1.93
N ILE A 138 -12.10 12.42 1.93
CA ILE A 138 -11.69 11.06 2.27
C ILE A 138 -11.01 11.09 3.64
N THR A 139 -11.38 10.18 4.55
CA THR A 139 -10.63 9.95 5.78
C THR A 139 -9.73 8.74 5.60
N PHE A 140 -8.42 8.94 5.74
CA PHE A 140 -7.41 7.89 5.68
C PHE A 140 -7.18 7.30 7.07
N PHE A 141 -7.28 5.98 7.16
CA PHE A 141 -6.93 5.17 8.30
C PHE A 141 -5.74 4.29 7.92
N GLU A 142 -4.62 4.48 8.57
CA GLU A 142 -3.42 3.70 8.32
C GLU A 142 -3.01 2.89 9.54
N VAL A 143 -2.68 1.63 9.34
CA VAL A 143 -2.26 0.75 10.42
C VAL A 143 -1.11 -0.14 9.99
N ASP A 144 -0.15 -0.35 10.88
CA ASP A 144 1.02 -1.19 10.68
C ASP A 144 1.62 -1.59 12.03
N TYR A 145 2.69 -2.38 12.04
CA TYR A 145 3.43 -2.68 13.25
C TYR A 145 3.96 -1.42 13.95
N LEU A 146 4.05 -1.51 15.28
CA LEU A 146 4.47 -0.41 16.15
C LEU A 146 5.74 0.31 15.68
N GLN A 147 6.76 -0.45 15.28
CA GLN A 147 8.04 0.11 14.84
C GLN A 147 7.90 0.95 13.55
N VAL A 148 7.07 0.49 12.61
CA VAL A 148 6.79 1.20 11.35
C VAL A 148 6.05 2.50 11.65
N ILE A 149 4.98 2.42 12.45
CA ILE A 149 4.18 3.59 12.82
C ILE A 149 5.02 4.61 13.61
N GLN A 150 5.82 4.17 14.57
CA GLN A 150 6.72 5.06 15.32
C GLN A 150 7.65 5.87 14.42
N ASN A 151 8.24 5.22 13.41
CA ASN A 151 9.10 5.91 12.45
C ASN A 151 8.29 6.84 11.54
N LYS A 152 7.15 6.39 11.03
CA LYS A 152 6.26 7.19 10.19
C LYS A 152 5.81 8.46 10.92
N LEU A 153 5.40 8.35 12.18
CA LEU A 153 5.02 9.49 13.02
C LEU A 153 6.17 10.48 13.22
N LYS A 154 7.39 9.99 13.50
CA LYS A 154 8.58 10.86 13.65
C LYS A 154 8.88 11.61 12.35
N ILE A 155 8.81 10.94 11.21
CA ILE A 155 9.06 11.55 9.88
C ILE A 155 8.00 12.61 9.59
N ILE A 156 6.71 12.27 9.73
CA ILE A 156 5.61 13.22 9.50
C ILE A 156 5.72 14.42 10.44
N ASN A 157 6.00 14.21 11.72
CA ASN A 157 6.09 15.28 12.71
C ASN A 157 7.30 16.21 12.51
N SER A 158 8.40 15.69 11.97
CA SER A 158 9.64 16.47 11.75
C SER A 158 9.72 17.11 10.36
N THR A 159 8.89 16.68 9.41
CA THR A 159 8.86 17.20 8.04
C THR A 159 7.73 18.21 7.91
N LYS A 160 8.06 19.49 7.68
CA LYS A 160 7.07 20.59 7.67
C LYS A 160 5.99 20.39 6.60
N GLU A 161 6.39 19.92 5.43
CA GLU A 161 5.53 19.68 4.28
C GLU A 161 4.49 18.59 4.58
N LEU A 162 4.94 17.45 5.13
CA LEU A 162 4.04 16.36 5.53
C LEU A 162 3.13 16.80 6.68
N ARG A 163 3.69 17.46 7.70
CA ARG A 163 2.94 17.93 8.86
C ARG A 163 1.82 18.89 8.45
N HIS A 164 2.13 19.84 7.57
CA HIS A 164 1.16 20.80 7.05
C HIS A 164 0.00 20.11 6.34
N LEU A 165 0.29 19.13 5.46
CA LEU A 165 -0.75 18.38 4.75
C LEU A 165 -1.68 17.61 5.70
N VAL A 166 -1.15 17.05 6.80
CA VAL A 166 -1.95 16.35 7.81
C VAL A 166 -2.79 17.33 8.65
N ASP A 167 -2.27 18.53 8.94
CA ASP A 167 -2.95 19.58 9.71
C ASP A 167 -4.05 20.32 8.90
N SER A 168 -3.89 20.42 7.57
CA SER A 168 -4.78 21.16 6.68
C SER A 168 -6.07 20.42 6.29
N ASP A 169 -7.14 21.16 6.01
CA ASP A 169 -8.35 20.64 5.37
C ASP A 169 -8.14 20.41 3.87
N TRP A 170 -9.00 19.61 3.24
CA TRP A 170 -8.87 19.33 1.79
C TRP A 170 -9.03 20.61 0.94
N ASN A 171 -9.82 21.58 1.40
CA ASN A 171 -10.01 22.83 0.66
C ASN A 171 -8.98 23.92 0.97
N ASP A 172 -8.01 23.66 1.83
CA ASP A 172 -7.00 24.65 2.20
C ASP A 172 -5.97 24.87 1.06
N PRO A 173 -5.53 26.11 0.83
CA PRO A 173 -4.49 26.38 -0.16
C PRO A 173 -3.19 25.68 0.23
N ILE A 174 -2.67 24.84 -0.67
CA ILE A 174 -1.36 24.20 -0.49
C ILE A 174 -0.27 25.27 -0.70
N PRO A 175 0.70 25.42 0.22
CA PRO A 175 1.80 26.36 0.07
C PRO A 175 2.63 25.99 -1.16
N SER A 176 2.66 26.85 -2.18
CA SER A 176 3.54 26.65 -3.33
C SER A 176 5.00 26.86 -2.91
N SER A 177 5.87 25.91 -3.24
CA SER A 177 7.31 25.92 -2.92
C SER A 177 8.11 27.01 -3.66
N SER A 178 7.43 27.94 -4.37
CA SER A 178 8.02 28.91 -5.28
C SER A 178 7.80 30.39 -4.90
N SER A 179 7.18 30.71 -3.77
CA SER A 179 6.99 32.10 -3.34
C SER A 179 7.77 32.40 -2.06
N SER A 180 9.06 32.69 -2.22
CA SER A 180 9.88 33.43 -1.26
C SER A 180 9.49 34.91 -1.31
N SER A 181 8.30 35.24 -0.82
CA SER A 181 7.86 36.62 -0.61
C SER A 181 7.40 36.78 0.82
N SER A 182 8.28 37.37 1.62
CA SER A 182 8.06 37.86 2.96
C SER A 182 6.98 38.95 2.96
N THR A 183 5.71 38.60 3.14
CA THR A 183 4.72 39.60 3.56
C THR A 183 3.52 38.96 4.27
N ASN A 184 3.32 39.44 5.50
CA ASN A 184 2.17 39.27 6.38
C ASN A 184 1.90 37.83 6.85
N GLN A 185 2.38 37.55 8.06
CA GLN A 185 1.76 36.60 8.97
C GLN A 185 0.29 37.02 9.17
N THR A 186 -0.60 36.59 8.29
CA THR A 186 -1.96 36.32 8.69
C THR A 186 -1.86 35.26 9.77
N GLN A 187 -2.22 35.64 11.00
CA GLN A 187 -2.49 34.70 12.07
C GLN A 187 -3.42 33.62 11.52
N THR A 188 -2.87 32.45 11.23
CA THR A 188 -3.65 31.26 11.00
C THR A 188 -4.23 30.88 12.36
N ASN A 189 -5.38 31.44 12.70
CA ASN A 189 -6.16 31.05 13.86
C ASN A 189 -6.52 29.55 13.70
N GLY A 190 -5.68 28.67 14.26
CA GLY A 190 -6.02 27.28 14.55
C GLY A 190 -5.41 26.15 13.68
N LEU A 191 -4.10 26.10 13.40
CA LEU A 191 -3.45 24.85 12.93
C LEU A 191 -3.20 23.87 14.11
N HIS A 192 -4.26 23.40 14.77
CA HIS A 192 -4.16 22.44 15.88
C HIS A 192 -5.15 21.27 15.74
N ASN A 193 -5.39 20.81 14.50
CA ASN A 193 -6.30 19.69 14.27
C ASN A 193 -5.60 18.33 14.44
N VAL A 194 -4.27 18.27 14.43
CA VAL A 194 -3.52 17.03 14.68
C VAL A 194 -3.27 16.81 16.16
N LYS A 195 -3.75 15.68 16.66
CA LYS A 195 -3.44 15.15 17.99
C LYS A 195 -2.49 13.97 17.85
N ILE A 196 -1.31 14.07 18.44
CA ILE A 196 -0.36 12.95 18.52
C ILE A 196 -0.33 12.43 19.95
N ASP A 197 -0.66 11.17 20.09
CA ASP A 197 -0.57 10.40 21.31
C ASP A 197 0.72 9.56 21.22
N TRP A 198 1.80 10.07 21.82
CA TRP A 198 3.11 9.41 21.80
C TRP A 198 3.17 8.16 22.69
N GLU A 199 2.29 8.07 23.69
CA GLU A 199 2.20 6.90 24.56
C GLU A 199 1.65 5.72 23.77
N ASN A 200 0.55 5.92 23.05
CA ASN A 200 -0.09 4.90 22.21
C ASN A 200 0.40 4.89 20.75
N ASN A 201 1.36 5.75 20.41
CA ASN A 201 1.96 5.90 19.08
C ASN A 201 0.90 6.10 17.99
N ARG A 202 -0.05 7.00 18.24
CA ARG A 202 -1.17 7.28 17.35
C ARG A 202 -1.19 8.75 16.96
N MET A 203 -1.61 9.03 15.74
CA MET A 203 -1.88 10.39 15.27
C MET A 203 -3.29 10.44 14.69
N ILE A 204 -4.05 11.45 15.10
CA ILE A 204 -5.41 11.69 14.62
C ILE A 204 -5.48 13.13 14.11
N SER A 205 -5.83 13.26 12.83
CA SER A 205 -6.28 14.49 12.20
C SER A 205 -7.69 14.29 11.60
N PRO A 206 -8.33 15.35 11.09
CA PRO A 206 -9.63 15.23 10.43
C PRO A 206 -9.62 14.17 9.32
N HIS A 207 -8.59 14.18 8.47
CA HIS A 207 -8.51 13.40 7.23
C HIS A 207 -7.42 12.33 7.22
N TYR A 208 -6.53 12.28 8.21
CA TYR A 208 -5.46 11.29 8.31
C TYR A 208 -5.29 10.79 9.73
N ARG A 209 -5.44 9.48 9.91
CA ARG A 209 -5.46 8.82 11.21
C ARG A 209 -4.61 7.56 11.13
N VAL A 210 -3.66 7.42 12.05
CA VAL A 210 -2.68 6.32 12.00
C VAL A 210 -2.43 5.76 13.40
N SER A 211 -2.39 4.44 13.53
CA SER A 211 -2.17 3.75 14.81
C SER A 211 -1.47 2.40 14.60
N PRO A 212 -0.67 1.93 15.56
CA PRO A 212 -0.09 0.60 15.50
C PRO A 212 -1.13 -0.51 15.64
N ILE A 213 -0.95 -1.59 14.88
CA ILE A 213 -1.72 -2.83 15.03
C ILE A 213 -0.83 -4.05 14.70
N ASP A 214 -1.08 -5.18 15.36
CA ASP A 214 -0.66 -6.48 14.83
C ASP A 214 -1.87 -7.08 14.10
N LEU A 215 -1.80 -7.21 12.78
CA LEU A 215 -2.90 -7.78 11.99
C LEU A 215 -3.21 -9.25 12.36
N CYS A 216 -2.31 -9.93 13.07
CA CYS A 216 -2.57 -11.26 13.63
C CYS A 216 -3.41 -11.23 14.92
N ASN A 217 -3.58 -10.07 15.56
CA ASN A 217 -4.35 -9.91 16.79
C ASN A 217 -5.75 -9.36 16.49
N ILE A 218 -6.64 -10.22 15.97
CA ILE A 218 -7.99 -9.79 15.58
C ILE A 218 -8.79 -9.17 16.75
N SER A 219 -8.54 -9.61 17.98
CA SER A 219 -9.22 -9.10 19.18
C SER A 219 -8.97 -7.60 19.45
N SER A 220 -7.91 -7.00 18.90
CA SER A 220 -7.65 -5.57 19.07
C SER A 220 -8.26 -4.68 17.99
N PHE A 221 -8.83 -5.25 16.92
CA PHE A 221 -9.28 -4.46 15.76
C PHE A 221 -10.35 -3.44 16.12
N ASP A 222 -11.42 -3.89 16.78
CA ASP A 222 -12.53 -3.00 17.15
C ASP A 222 -12.04 -1.87 18.06
N GLU A 223 -11.24 -2.19 19.08
CA GLU A 223 -10.68 -1.20 20.00
C GLU A 223 -9.85 -0.15 19.24
N ILE A 224 -8.91 -0.59 18.40
CA ILE A 224 -8.00 0.30 17.67
C ILE A 224 -8.77 1.16 16.68
N PHE A 225 -9.60 0.57 15.82
CA PHE A 225 -10.33 1.32 14.80
C PHE A 225 -11.41 2.23 15.39
N ASN A 226 -12.09 1.83 16.47
CA ASN A 226 -13.00 2.71 17.20
C ASN A 226 -12.25 3.88 17.84
N SER A 227 -11.04 3.64 18.36
CA SER A 227 -10.19 4.70 18.91
C SER A 227 -9.70 5.69 17.84
N LEU A 228 -9.58 5.23 16.59
CA LEU A 228 -9.34 6.09 15.43
C LEU A 228 -10.60 6.79 14.94
N GLY A 229 -11.79 6.47 15.48
CA GLY A 229 -13.06 7.05 15.08
C GLY A 229 -13.52 6.61 13.68
N ILE A 230 -13.27 5.35 13.31
CA ILE A 230 -13.83 4.77 12.09
C ILE A 230 -15.36 4.76 12.16
N ASN A 231 -16.03 4.95 11.03
CA ASN A 231 -17.48 4.82 10.94
C ASN A 231 -17.85 3.68 9.99
N TYR A 232 -18.44 2.62 10.54
CA TYR A 232 -18.85 1.41 9.83
C TYR A 232 -20.02 1.61 8.84
N ASN A 233 -20.67 2.78 8.88
CA ASN A 233 -21.75 3.14 7.94
C ASN A 233 -21.27 4.00 6.75
N ILE A 234 -20.00 4.41 6.72
CA ILE A 234 -19.45 5.18 5.60
C ILE A 234 -18.82 4.20 4.60
N PRO A 235 -19.04 4.38 3.29
CA PRO A 235 -18.37 3.57 2.28
C PRO A 235 -16.85 3.55 2.49
N THR A 236 -16.31 2.35 2.60
CA THR A 236 -14.90 2.14 2.98
C THR A 236 -14.17 1.26 1.98
N ILE A 237 -13.04 1.74 1.47
CA ILE A 237 -12.10 0.92 0.68
C ILE A 237 -10.92 0.49 1.55
N PHE A 238 -10.67 -0.81 1.60
CA PHE A 238 -9.51 -1.43 2.25
C PHE A 238 -8.42 -1.69 1.21
N LEU A 239 -7.18 -1.37 1.56
CA LEU A 239 -6.00 -1.72 0.78
C LEU A 239 -5.13 -2.69 1.58
N SER A 240 -4.70 -3.78 0.95
CA SER A 240 -3.70 -4.72 1.46
C SER A 240 -2.67 -5.00 0.37
N GLU A 241 -1.62 -4.18 0.33
CA GLU A 241 -0.66 -4.16 -0.78
C GLU A 241 0.63 -4.93 -0.43
N CYS A 242 0.66 -6.24 -0.69
CA CYS A 242 1.65 -7.22 -0.20
C CYS A 242 1.72 -7.26 1.32
N VAL A 243 0.60 -7.58 1.98
CA VAL A 243 0.52 -7.59 3.45
C VAL A 243 -0.04 -8.91 4.00
N ILE A 244 -1.27 -9.27 3.62
CA ILE A 244 -1.93 -10.49 4.14
C ILE A 244 -1.16 -11.77 3.75
N ILE A 245 -0.41 -11.76 2.64
CA ILE A 245 0.44 -12.87 2.22
C ILE A 245 1.51 -13.26 3.26
N TYR A 246 1.94 -12.33 4.11
CA TYR A 246 2.98 -12.56 5.13
C TYR A 246 2.45 -13.11 6.47
N ILE A 247 1.13 -13.23 6.63
CA ILE A 247 0.50 -13.80 7.83
C ILE A 247 -0.22 -15.10 7.48
N THR A 248 -0.45 -15.95 8.48
CA THR A 248 -1.11 -17.24 8.28
C THR A 248 -2.45 -17.05 7.57
N ALA A 249 -2.86 -18.05 6.77
CA ALA A 249 -4.15 -18.04 6.09
C ALA A 249 -5.32 -17.78 7.07
N ASP A 250 -5.27 -18.36 8.27
CA ASP A 250 -6.28 -18.14 9.33
C ASP A 250 -6.35 -16.68 9.78
N ASN A 251 -5.20 -16.06 10.10
CA ASN A 251 -5.18 -14.66 10.50
C ASN A 251 -5.60 -13.73 9.37
N GLY A 252 -5.12 -13.97 8.14
CA GLY A 252 -5.54 -13.22 6.95
C GLY A 252 -7.05 -13.31 6.71
N ASN A 253 -7.63 -14.49 6.86
CA ASN A 253 -9.06 -14.70 6.71
C ASN A 253 -9.87 -13.96 7.77
N LYS A 254 -9.39 -13.90 9.02
CA LYS A 254 -10.01 -13.11 10.09
C LYS A 254 -10.04 -11.61 9.76
N VAL A 255 -8.97 -11.06 9.21
CA VAL A 255 -8.91 -9.65 8.78
C VAL A 255 -9.93 -9.36 7.66
N ILE A 256 -9.96 -10.21 6.64
CA ILE A 256 -10.89 -10.10 5.51
C ILE A 256 -12.34 -10.20 5.97
N LYS A 257 -12.62 -11.16 6.86
CA LYS A 257 -13.96 -11.39 7.41
C LYS A 257 -14.41 -10.26 8.34
N TRP A 258 -13.50 -9.70 9.13
CA TRP A 258 -13.81 -8.54 9.96
C TRP A 258 -14.31 -7.36 9.11
N ALA A 259 -13.66 -7.08 7.97
CA ALA A 259 -14.10 -6.02 7.07
C ALA A 259 -15.50 -6.28 6.49
N SER A 260 -15.81 -7.50 6.03
CA SER A 260 -17.15 -7.82 5.51
C SER A 260 -18.23 -7.86 6.58
N ASP A 261 -17.90 -8.24 7.81
CA ASP A 261 -18.88 -8.36 8.90
C ASP A 261 -19.28 -6.98 9.48
N HIS A 262 -18.39 -5.99 9.42
CA HIS A 262 -18.60 -4.70 10.10
C HIS A 262 -19.17 -3.61 9.18
N PHE A 263 -18.80 -3.58 7.90
CA PHE A 263 -19.08 -2.45 7.02
C PHE A 263 -20.31 -2.71 6.15
N LYS A 264 -21.24 -1.75 6.12
CA LYS A 264 -22.45 -1.85 5.28
C LYS A 264 -22.15 -1.84 3.80
N GLU A 265 -21.18 -1.03 3.39
CA GLU A 265 -20.71 -0.91 2.02
C GLU A 265 -19.19 -0.82 2.05
N SER A 266 -18.53 -1.76 1.40
CA SER A 266 -17.07 -1.77 1.37
C SER A 266 -16.48 -2.38 0.11
N CYS A 267 -15.25 -1.98 -0.16
CA CYS A 267 -14.38 -2.54 -1.18
C CYS A 267 -13.10 -3.04 -0.53
N PHE A 268 -12.55 -4.17 -0.95
CA PHE A 268 -11.25 -4.64 -0.46
C PHE A 268 -10.36 -4.92 -1.66
N VAL A 269 -9.17 -4.32 -1.66
CA VAL A 269 -8.19 -4.48 -2.72
C VAL A 269 -6.95 -5.16 -2.15
N THR A 270 -6.56 -6.28 -2.73
CA THR A 270 -5.30 -6.95 -2.37
C THR A 270 -4.35 -6.99 -3.56
N TYR A 271 -3.05 -6.90 -3.29
CA TYR A 271 -1.98 -7.15 -4.25
C TYR A 271 -0.99 -8.15 -3.67
N GLU A 272 -0.95 -9.37 -4.20
CA GLU A 272 -0.20 -10.48 -3.59
C GLU A 272 0.40 -11.41 -4.65
N GLN A 273 1.32 -12.27 -4.22
CA GLN A 273 1.92 -13.32 -5.03
C GLN A 273 0.97 -14.51 -5.26
N ILE A 274 1.11 -15.15 -6.41
CA ILE A 274 0.43 -16.40 -6.80
C ILE A 274 1.39 -17.35 -7.52
N LYS A 275 0.87 -18.50 -7.94
CA LYS A 275 1.50 -19.57 -8.72
C LYS A 275 2.77 -20.13 -8.06
N PRO A 276 2.73 -20.62 -6.80
CA PRO A 276 3.93 -21.07 -6.09
C PRO A 276 4.53 -22.38 -6.60
N PHE A 277 3.87 -23.09 -7.53
CA PHE A 277 4.19 -24.47 -7.87
C PHE A 277 4.98 -24.65 -9.16
N ASP A 278 5.05 -23.64 -10.04
CA ASP A 278 5.91 -23.72 -11.21
C ASP A 278 7.38 -23.43 -10.84
N GLU A 279 8.29 -23.55 -11.81
CA GLU A 279 9.73 -23.37 -11.58
C GLU A 279 10.06 -21.96 -11.05
N PHE A 280 9.42 -20.94 -11.61
CA PHE A 280 9.64 -19.56 -11.20
C PHE A 280 9.04 -19.32 -9.82
N GLY A 281 7.79 -19.71 -9.60
CA GLY A 281 7.08 -19.56 -8.33
C GLY A 281 7.78 -20.28 -7.18
N SER A 282 8.25 -21.50 -7.40
CA SER A 282 9.01 -22.27 -6.41
C SER A 282 10.29 -21.53 -6.01
N MET A 283 10.98 -20.95 -7.00
CA MET A 283 12.20 -20.18 -6.77
C MET A 283 11.91 -18.83 -6.10
N MET A 284 10.82 -18.15 -6.45
CA MET A 284 10.33 -16.93 -5.80
C MET A 284 10.07 -17.19 -4.31
N VAL A 285 9.30 -18.23 -3.98
CA VAL A 285 8.99 -18.59 -2.59
C VAL A 285 10.26 -18.91 -1.81
N LYS A 286 11.18 -19.70 -2.38
CA LYS A 286 12.47 -20.02 -1.76
C LYS A 286 13.30 -18.77 -1.49
N ASN A 287 13.39 -17.86 -2.46
CA ASN A 287 14.17 -16.63 -2.35
C ASN A 287 13.60 -15.69 -1.30
N ILE A 288 12.28 -15.52 -1.24
CA ILE A 288 11.63 -14.68 -0.23
C ILE A 288 11.78 -15.31 1.16
N ASN A 289 11.59 -16.64 1.29
CA ASN A 289 11.77 -17.34 2.56
C ASN A 289 13.22 -17.25 3.08
N SER A 290 14.22 -17.31 2.20
CA SER A 290 15.64 -17.15 2.61
C SER A 290 15.96 -15.77 3.22
N LYS A 291 15.07 -14.77 3.04
CA LYS A 291 15.17 -13.44 3.63
C LYS A 291 14.40 -13.33 4.96
N GLY A 292 13.83 -14.42 5.46
CA GLY A 292 13.04 -14.43 6.68
C GLY A 292 11.58 -13.98 6.51
N CYS A 293 11.10 -13.84 5.27
CA CYS A 293 9.75 -13.32 4.96
C CYS A 293 8.84 -14.38 4.29
N PRO A 294 8.65 -15.59 4.85
CA PRO A 294 7.84 -16.63 4.22
C PRO A 294 6.45 -16.12 3.80
N LEU A 295 6.04 -16.50 2.61
CA LEU A 295 4.69 -16.25 2.09
C LEU A 295 3.74 -17.28 2.72
N GLN A 296 3.13 -16.92 3.84
CA GLN A 296 2.46 -17.88 4.74
C GLN A 296 1.12 -18.41 4.22
N SER A 297 0.46 -17.72 3.29
CA SER A 297 -0.84 -18.12 2.73
C SER A 297 -0.79 -18.53 1.25
N ILE A 298 0.39 -18.50 0.61
CA ILE A 298 0.51 -18.70 -0.84
C ILE A 298 0.10 -20.11 -1.30
N TYR A 299 0.30 -21.13 -0.47
CA TYR A 299 -0.02 -22.51 -0.83
C TYR A 299 -1.52 -22.84 -0.68
N GLN A 300 -2.22 -22.13 0.19
CA GLN A 300 -3.66 -22.27 0.39
C GLN A 300 -4.46 -21.53 -0.69
N PHE A 301 -3.93 -20.40 -1.18
CA PHE A 301 -4.55 -19.58 -2.22
C PHE A 301 -3.60 -19.37 -3.41
N PRO A 302 -3.26 -20.44 -4.14
CA PRO A 302 -2.15 -20.44 -5.08
C PRO A 302 -2.43 -19.75 -6.41
N ASP A 303 -3.68 -19.45 -6.74
CA ASP A 303 -4.03 -18.89 -8.05
C ASP A 303 -5.23 -17.94 -7.96
N LEU A 304 -5.57 -17.31 -9.10
CA LEU A 304 -6.67 -16.35 -9.19
C LEU A 304 -8.02 -16.95 -8.78
N ILE A 305 -8.26 -18.23 -9.08
CA ILE A 305 -9.53 -18.90 -8.77
C ILE A 305 -9.61 -19.13 -7.25
N ALA A 306 -8.54 -19.64 -6.65
CA ALA A 306 -8.45 -19.85 -5.21
C ALA A 306 -8.57 -18.53 -4.44
N GLN A 307 -7.92 -17.46 -4.91
CA GLN A 307 -8.07 -16.12 -4.34
C GLN A 307 -9.53 -15.65 -4.42
N LYS A 308 -10.17 -15.72 -5.60
CA LYS A 308 -11.59 -15.32 -5.75
C LYS A 308 -12.51 -16.10 -4.80
N ASN A 309 -12.33 -17.41 -4.73
CA ASN A 309 -13.13 -18.28 -3.87
C ASN A 309 -12.94 -17.97 -2.38
N ARG A 310 -11.69 -17.69 -1.96
CA ARG A 310 -11.37 -17.28 -0.58
C ARG A 310 -12.26 -16.13 -0.13
N TYR A 311 -12.32 -15.07 -0.94
CA TYR A 311 -13.04 -13.87 -0.57
C TYR A 311 -14.56 -14.06 -0.58
N LEU A 312 -15.10 -14.77 -1.57
CA LEU A 312 -16.54 -15.11 -1.60
C LEU A 312 -16.96 -15.92 -0.36
N GLN A 313 -16.14 -16.88 0.08
CA GLN A 313 -16.40 -17.67 1.28
C GLN A 313 -16.34 -16.85 2.58
N LEU A 314 -15.65 -15.72 2.56
CA LEU A 314 -15.50 -14.84 3.72
C LEU A 314 -16.57 -13.74 3.79
N GLY A 315 -17.62 -13.81 2.95
CA GLY A 315 -18.79 -12.93 3.04
C GLY A 315 -18.82 -11.80 2.03
N TRP A 316 -17.89 -11.77 1.06
CA TRP A 316 -17.90 -10.78 -0.01
C TRP A 316 -18.86 -11.17 -1.14
N ASN A 317 -19.65 -10.21 -1.63
CA ASN A 317 -20.69 -10.45 -2.65
C ASN A 317 -20.10 -10.64 -4.05
N ARG A 318 -18.97 -9.98 -4.33
CA ARG A 318 -18.25 -10.07 -5.59
C ARG A 318 -16.75 -10.11 -5.35
N SER A 319 -16.05 -10.92 -6.14
CA SER A 319 -14.60 -10.99 -6.16
C SER A 319 -14.10 -11.09 -7.60
N ASP A 320 -13.38 -10.07 -8.06
CA ASP A 320 -12.67 -10.07 -9.33
C ASP A 320 -11.17 -10.16 -9.08
N ALA A 321 -10.43 -10.85 -9.96
CA ALA A 321 -8.98 -10.98 -9.84
C ALA A 321 -8.32 -11.04 -11.22
N LEU A 322 -7.19 -10.36 -11.36
CA LEU A 322 -6.35 -10.34 -12.57
C LEU A 322 -4.88 -10.44 -12.15
N ASP A 323 -4.08 -11.14 -12.95
CA ASP A 323 -2.62 -11.07 -12.78
C ASP A 323 -2.06 -9.77 -13.36
N MET A 324 -0.81 -9.45 -13.02
CA MET A 324 -0.21 -8.17 -13.41
C MET A 324 0.07 -8.06 -14.92
N VAL A 325 0.13 -9.19 -15.64
CA VAL A 325 0.25 -9.17 -17.10
C VAL A 325 -1.04 -8.64 -17.71
N ASP A 326 -2.18 -9.17 -17.28
CA ASP A 326 -3.48 -8.72 -17.77
C ASP A 326 -3.79 -7.28 -17.35
N ILE A 327 -3.39 -6.91 -16.13
CA ILE A 327 -3.55 -5.53 -15.64
C ILE A 327 -2.76 -4.55 -16.52
N TYR A 328 -1.48 -4.84 -16.79
CA TYR A 328 -0.65 -3.98 -17.62
C TYR A 328 -1.20 -3.82 -19.04
N ASN A 329 -1.69 -4.92 -19.63
CA ASN A 329 -2.11 -4.96 -21.03
C ASN A 329 -3.53 -4.43 -21.28
N TYR A 330 -4.44 -4.61 -20.30
CA TYR A 330 -5.88 -4.44 -20.51
C TYR A 330 -6.57 -3.53 -19.50
N PHE A 331 -6.02 -3.34 -18.29
CA PHE A 331 -6.64 -2.50 -17.27
C PHE A 331 -6.10 -1.07 -17.28
N ILE A 332 -4.78 -0.89 -17.38
CA ILE A 332 -4.15 0.44 -17.38
C ILE A 332 -4.36 1.13 -18.74
N ASP A 333 -4.62 2.44 -18.70
CA ASP A 333 -4.76 3.26 -19.90
C ASP A 333 -3.52 3.17 -20.79
N LYS A 334 -3.72 2.75 -22.05
CA LYS A 334 -2.65 2.56 -23.04
C LYS A 334 -1.85 3.85 -23.32
N SER A 335 -2.42 5.02 -23.11
CA SER A 335 -1.70 6.29 -23.21
C SER A 335 -0.64 6.44 -22.12
N LYS A 336 -0.93 6.02 -20.88
CA LYS A 336 0.03 5.98 -19.77
C LYS A 336 1.12 4.94 -20.04
N ILE A 337 0.75 3.76 -20.53
CA ILE A 337 1.71 2.71 -20.92
C ILE A 337 2.70 3.23 -21.98
N LYS A 338 2.22 3.91 -23.02
CA LYS A 338 3.09 4.49 -24.05
C LYS A 338 4.06 5.54 -23.52
N ILE A 339 3.68 6.28 -22.47
CA ILE A 339 4.56 7.28 -21.84
C ILE A 339 5.65 6.56 -21.05
N ILE A 340 5.28 5.61 -20.18
CA ILE A 340 6.25 4.95 -19.29
C ILE A 340 7.20 4.02 -20.05
N GLU A 341 6.77 3.39 -21.14
CA GLU A 341 7.63 2.54 -21.97
C GLU A 341 8.79 3.31 -22.63
N ARG A 342 8.67 4.64 -22.74
CA ARG A 342 9.72 5.51 -23.30
C ARG A 342 10.72 6.02 -22.25
N LEU A 343 10.46 5.81 -20.96
CA LEU A 343 11.32 6.32 -19.89
C LEU A 343 12.65 5.56 -19.79
N GLU A 344 12.63 4.25 -20.03
CA GLU A 344 13.81 3.38 -19.95
C GLU A 344 13.77 2.35 -21.08
N ILE A 345 14.95 2.05 -21.64
CA ILE A 345 15.16 0.92 -22.55
C ILE A 345 14.81 -0.38 -21.82
N PHE A 346 14.11 -1.29 -22.50
CA PHE A 346 13.61 -2.51 -21.91
C PHE A 346 13.65 -3.67 -22.91
N ASP A 347 14.39 -4.72 -22.54
CA ASP A 347 14.59 -5.96 -23.32
C ASP A 347 14.30 -7.23 -22.52
N GLU A 348 14.03 -7.13 -21.21
CA GLU A 348 13.75 -8.24 -20.27
C GLU A 348 12.29 -8.75 -20.34
N PHE A 349 11.77 -9.03 -21.55
CA PHE A 349 10.37 -9.41 -21.73
C PHE A 349 10.03 -10.80 -21.19
N GLU A 350 10.95 -11.77 -21.24
CA GLU A 350 10.71 -13.10 -20.68
C GLU A 350 10.56 -13.03 -19.16
N GLU A 351 11.48 -12.33 -18.49
CA GLU A 351 11.43 -12.07 -17.06
C GLU A 351 10.22 -11.23 -16.66
N TRP A 352 9.76 -10.32 -17.52
CA TRP A 352 8.52 -9.56 -17.31
C TRP A 352 7.32 -10.48 -17.14
N TYR A 353 7.08 -11.39 -18.10
CA TYR A 353 5.93 -12.29 -18.03
C TYR A 353 6.03 -13.24 -16.86
N LEU A 354 7.23 -13.68 -16.50
CA LEU A 354 7.45 -14.48 -15.30
C LEU A 354 7.09 -13.68 -14.04
N ILE A 355 7.67 -12.51 -13.82
CA ILE A 355 7.39 -11.73 -12.60
C ILE A 355 5.93 -11.29 -12.56
N GLN A 356 5.42 -10.63 -13.60
CA GLN A 356 4.07 -10.08 -13.58
C GLN A 356 2.99 -11.18 -13.57
N GLY A 357 3.27 -12.35 -14.15
CA GLY A 357 2.35 -13.49 -14.10
C GLY A 357 2.20 -14.10 -12.70
N HIS A 358 3.11 -13.80 -11.78
CA HIS A 358 3.17 -14.34 -10.42
C HIS A 358 2.66 -13.38 -9.34
N TYR A 359 2.07 -12.26 -9.75
CA TYR A 359 1.40 -11.33 -8.85
C TYR A 359 0.00 -11.04 -9.38
N CYS A 360 -0.94 -10.78 -8.47
CA CYS A 360 -2.31 -10.43 -8.86
C CYS A 360 -2.87 -9.32 -7.99
N PHE A 361 -3.82 -8.59 -8.57
CA PHE A 361 -4.79 -7.84 -7.77
C PHE A 361 -6.08 -8.64 -7.60
N THR A 362 -6.69 -8.51 -6.43
CA THR A 362 -8.11 -8.82 -6.25
C THR A 362 -8.88 -7.57 -5.86
N ASN A 363 -10.10 -7.43 -6.38
CA ASN A 363 -11.04 -6.35 -6.07
C ASN A 363 -12.35 -6.98 -5.58
N LEU A 364 -12.68 -6.74 -4.32
CA LEU A 364 -13.86 -7.28 -3.66
C LEU A 364 -14.88 -6.19 -3.44
N ARG A 365 -16.16 -6.50 -3.57
CA ARG A 365 -17.24 -5.55 -3.29
C ARG A 365 -18.30 -6.22 -2.43
N TYR A 366 -18.70 -5.52 -1.38
CA TYR A 366 -19.79 -5.89 -0.49
C TYR A 366 -20.97 -4.97 -0.73
#